data_AF-A0A3B8PUU4-F1
#
_entry.id   AF-A0A3B8PUU4-F1
#
_cell.length_a   1.000
_cell.length_b   1.000
_cell.length_c   1.000
_cell.angle_alpha   90.00
_cell.angle_beta   90.00
_cell.angle_gamma   90.00
#
_symmetry.space_group_name_H-M   'P 1'
#
loop_
_entity.id
_entity.type
_entity.pdbx_description
1 polymer ?
#
loop_
_entity_poly.entity_id
_entity_poly.type
_entity_poly.pdbx_seq_one_letter_code
_entity_poly.pdbx_strand_id
1 'polypeptide(L)'
;MLGLLVLSISHAGSTPATSSPAVILAVGAPGEAEYATNFLRQVELWSEAARRGGASLVTIGTDSTETTNDRPRLQQALESASRDGDAALWLVLIGHGTFDGKEARFNLRGPDVTATELAAWLSPFHRPLAIIDTTSASAPFLQKLSATNRIVITATRSGYEQNATRFGKYFAEALLDPVADLDGDGQVSLLEAFLSASQAVAESYRNDGRLLTEHALLDDTGDGLGTPAEWFSGLRATKRPKDKAALDSVRAHQLHLIPSAAEQQLPEETRARRDELERQVFTLREQKAAMPAAEYYSQLEAILLKLARLYAENPGDQR
;
A
#
# COMPACT_ATOMS: atom_id res chain seq x y z
N MET A 1 48.87 -40.48 29.34
CA MET A 1 47.43 -40.19 29.19
C MET A 1 47.29 -38.75 28.74
N LEU A 2 47.12 -38.52 27.44
CA LEU A 2 46.88 -37.20 26.86
C LEU A 2 45.37 -37.04 26.73
N GLY A 3 44.78 -36.11 27.49
CA GLY A 3 43.34 -35.80 27.44
C GLY A 3 43.07 -34.70 26.42
N LEU A 4 42.35 -35.03 25.35
CA LEU A 4 41.90 -34.10 24.31
C LEU A 4 40.62 -33.40 24.81
N LEU A 5 40.69 -32.09 25.05
CA LEU A 5 39.54 -31.27 25.42
C LEU A 5 38.86 -30.76 24.13
N VAL A 6 37.67 -31.28 23.81
CA VAL A 6 36.86 -30.80 22.68
C VAL A 6 36.02 -29.61 23.17
N LEU A 7 36.35 -28.40 22.69
CA LEU A 7 35.50 -27.22 22.85
C LEU A 7 34.36 -27.29 21.82
N SER A 8 33.13 -27.51 22.30
CA SER A 8 31.93 -27.34 21.49
C SER A 8 31.61 -25.85 21.36
N ILE A 9 31.79 -25.30 20.15
CA ILE A 9 31.36 -23.93 19.83
C ILE A 9 29.86 -23.99 19.51
N SER A 10 29.03 -23.60 20.46
CA SER A 10 27.60 -23.35 20.23
C SER A 10 27.47 -22.14 19.30
N HIS A 11 27.07 -22.38 18.05
CA HIS A 11 26.59 -21.31 17.17
C HIS A 11 25.27 -20.81 17.74
N ALA A 12 25.28 -19.61 18.33
CA ALA A 12 24.07 -18.85 18.52
C ALA A 12 23.51 -18.54 17.13
N GLY A 13 22.51 -19.30 16.70
CA GLY A 13 21.73 -18.95 15.53
C GLY A 13 21.13 -17.58 15.77
N SER A 14 21.58 -16.58 15.02
CA SER A 14 20.87 -15.33 14.88
C SER A 14 19.50 -15.65 14.30
N THR A 15 18.46 -15.64 15.14
CA THR A 15 17.08 -15.57 14.67
C THR A 15 17.00 -14.40 13.69
N PRO A 16 16.56 -14.61 12.43
CA PRO A 16 16.36 -13.50 11.52
C PRO A 16 15.44 -12.51 12.21
N ALA A 17 15.88 -11.26 12.34
CA ALA A 17 15.04 -10.20 12.87
C ALA A 17 13.81 -10.10 11.97
N THR A 18 12.63 -10.40 12.51
CA THR A 18 11.36 -10.26 11.81
C THR A 18 11.31 -8.86 11.21
N SER A 19 11.32 -8.75 9.89
CA SER A 19 11.31 -7.46 9.24
C SER A 19 9.97 -6.79 9.57
N SER A 20 10.00 -5.65 10.26
CA SER A 20 8.78 -4.91 10.59
C SER A 20 8.47 -3.93 9.45
N PRO A 21 7.18 -3.65 9.17
CA PRO A 21 6.83 -2.61 8.21
C PRO A 21 7.39 -1.25 8.65
N ALA A 22 7.67 -0.39 7.68
CA ALA A 22 8.09 0.97 7.93
C ALA A 22 7.11 1.94 7.27
N VAL A 23 6.79 3.05 7.94
CA VAL A 23 5.92 4.11 7.43
C VAL A 23 6.70 5.42 7.41
N ILE A 24 6.73 6.08 6.25
CA ILE A 24 7.22 7.44 6.06
C ILE A 24 6.00 8.29 5.69
N LEU A 25 5.64 9.22 6.57
CA LEU A 25 4.62 10.24 6.32
C LEU A 25 5.31 11.53 5.91
N ALA A 26 5.08 11.98 4.69
CA ALA A 26 5.54 13.27 4.20
C ALA A 26 4.36 14.23 4.12
N VAL A 27 4.36 15.25 4.97
CA VAL A 27 3.33 16.29 5.00
C VAL A 27 3.81 17.53 4.25
N GLY A 28 3.03 17.95 3.27
CA GLY A 28 3.29 19.10 2.42
C GLY A 28 3.01 20.43 3.10
N ALA A 29 3.26 21.53 2.39
CA ALA A 29 2.89 22.85 2.86
C ALA A 29 1.35 22.98 2.89
N PRO A 30 0.72 23.34 4.03
CA PRO A 30 -0.74 23.37 4.12
C PRO A 30 -1.39 24.54 3.37
N GLY A 31 -0.67 25.65 3.23
CA GLY A 31 -1.24 26.90 2.72
C GLY A 31 -2.17 27.54 3.74
N GLU A 32 -3.42 27.09 3.80
CA GLU A 32 -4.46 27.60 4.70
C GLU A 32 -4.63 26.74 5.97
N ALA A 33 -5.18 27.34 7.03
CA ALA A 33 -5.31 26.71 8.35
C ALA A 33 -6.24 25.48 8.36
N GLU A 34 -7.26 25.47 7.50
CA GLU A 34 -8.18 24.34 7.39
C GLU A 34 -7.46 23.08 6.87
N TYR A 35 -6.59 23.23 5.87
CA TYR A 35 -5.78 22.13 5.34
C TYR A 35 -4.78 21.63 6.39
N ALA A 36 -4.16 22.54 7.14
CA ALA A 36 -3.25 22.16 8.22
C ALA A 36 -3.94 21.25 9.26
N THR A 37 -5.17 21.59 9.66
CA THR A 37 -5.95 20.78 10.60
C THR A 37 -6.27 19.40 10.04
N ASN A 38 -6.65 19.34 8.76
CA ASN A 38 -6.93 18.08 8.08
C ASN A 38 -5.68 17.20 7.96
N PHE A 39 -4.53 17.78 7.60
CA PHE A 39 -3.28 17.03 7.44
C PHE A 39 -2.80 16.46 8.78
N LEU A 40 -2.89 17.23 9.87
CA LEU A 40 -2.57 16.73 11.21
C LEU A 40 -3.50 15.57 11.62
N ARG A 41 -4.79 15.64 11.27
CA ARG A 41 -5.71 14.53 11.52
C ARG A 41 -5.29 13.26 10.78
N GLN A 42 -4.86 13.38 9.53
CA GLN A 42 -4.33 12.25 8.77
C GLN A 42 -3.06 11.67 9.42
N VAL A 43 -2.15 12.54 9.88
CA VAL A 43 -0.94 12.11 10.62
C VAL A 43 -1.30 11.32 11.87
N GLU A 44 -2.28 11.76 12.66
CA GLU A 44 -2.74 11.04 13.85
C GLU A 44 -3.24 9.64 13.51
N LEU A 45 -4.09 9.53 12.49
CA LEU A 45 -4.67 8.26 12.04
C LEU A 45 -3.59 7.29 11.54
N TRP A 46 -2.67 7.77 10.71
CA TRP A 46 -1.55 6.96 10.25
C TRP A 46 -0.58 6.59 11.36
N SER A 47 -0.35 7.47 12.34
CA SER A 47 0.50 7.19 13.50
C SER A 47 -0.11 6.08 14.36
N GLU A 48 -1.42 6.11 14.56
CA GLU A 48 -2.15 5.05 15.27
C GLU A 48 -2.13 3.73 14.49
N ALA A 49 -2.33 3.78 13.17
CA ALA A 49 -2.26 2.59 12.32
C ALA A 49 -0.85 1.96 12.34
N ALA A 50 0.20 2.79 12.22
CA ALA A 50 1.58 2.36 12.33
C ALA A 50 1.86 1.71 13.70
N ARG A 51 1.39 2.32 14.79
CA ARG A 51 1.53 1.79 16.15
C ARG A 51 0.83 0.44 16.32
N ARG A 52 -0.42 0.31 15.85
CA ARG A 52 -1.19 -0.95 15.90
C ARG A 52 -0.57 -2.03 15.02
N GLY A 53 0.03 -1.65 13.89
CA GLY A 53 0.75 -2.53 12.97
C GLY A 53 2.17 -2.90 13.40
N GLY A 54 2.68 -2.35 14.51
CA GLY A 54 4.07 -2.55 14.92
C GLY A 54 5.09 -1.96 13.94
N ALA A 55 4.69 -0.96 13.14
CA ALA A 55 5.54 -0.34 12.14
C ALA A 55 6.45 0.75 12.73
N SER A 56 7.68 0.86 12.24
CA SER A 56 8.49 2.05 12.52
C SER A 56 7.92 3.25 11.78
N LEU A 57 7.88 4.42 12.40
CA LEU A 57 7.27 5.63 11.82
C LEU A 57 8.28 6.79 11.74
N VAL A 58 8.38 7.39 10.57
CA VAL A 58 9.06 8.69 10.35
C VAL A 58 8.04 9.67 9.82
N THR A 59 7.82 10.77 10.54
CA THR A 59 6.93 11.87 10.11
C THR A 59 7.75 13.10 9.76
N ILE A 60 7.44 13.71 8.62
CA ILE A 60 8.11 14.88 8.07
C ILE A 60 7.04 15.92 7.75
N GLY A 61 7.31 17.20 7.99
CA GLY A 61 6.38 18.27 7.63
C GLY A 61 5.48 18.78 8.76
N THR A 62 5.56 18.19 9.96
CA THR A 62 4.71 18.57 11.12
C THR A 62 5.43 19.39 12.19
N ASP A 63 6.77 19.46 12.14
CA ASP A 63 7.57 20.19 13.14
C ASP A 63 7.39 21.71 13.03
N SER A 64 7.82 22.45 14.05
CA SER A 64 7.69 23.90 14.15
C SER A 64 8.16 24.67 12.90
N THR A 65 7.62 25.88 12.72
CA THR A 65 7.81 26.75 11.56
C THR A 65 9.26 27.20 11.30
N GLU A 66 10.19 26.95 12.21
CA GLU A 66 11.62 27.25 12.00
C GLU A 66 12.27 26.29 10.98
N THR A 67 11.74 25.08 10.81
CA THR A 67 12.18 24.16 9.75
C THR A 67 11.37 24.39 8.48
N THR A 68 12.00 24.99 7.47
CA THR A 68 11.30 25.44 6.25
C THR A 68 11.65 24.63 5.00
N ASN A 69 12.47 23.57 5.12
CA ASN A 69 12.91 22.76 3.99
C ASN A 69 12.84 21.27 4.29
N ASP A 70 11.73 20.64 3.91
CA ASP A 70 11.49 19.21 4.17
C ASP A 70 12.02 18.28 3.07
N ARG A 71 12.37 18.81 1.89
CA ARG A 71 12.91 18.02 0.78
C ARG A 71 14.15 17.18 1.17
N PRO A 72 15.22 17.73 1.78
CA PRO A 72 16.36 16.92 2.18
C PRO A 72 16.02 15.93 3.29
N ARG A 73 15.02 16.22 4.13
CA ARG A 73 14.56 15.30 5.18
C ARG A 73 13.84 14.10 4.60
N LEU A 74 12.97 14.31 3.60
CA LEU A 74 12.32 13.22 2.88
C LEU A 74 13.34 12.34 2.16
N GLN A 75 14.30 12.97 1.47
CA GLN A 75 15.38 12.24 0.83
C GLN A 75 16.18 11.43 1.86
N GLN A 76 16.57 12.03 2.99
CA GLN A 76 17.33 11.35 4.05
C GLN A 76 16.53 10.18 4.67
N ALA A 77 15.23 10.34 4.89
CA ALA A 77 14.38 9.29 5.42
C ALA A 77 14.31 8.08 4.47
N LEU A 78 14.16 8.33 3.17
CA LEU A 78 14.23 7.29 2.14
C LEU A 78 15.63 6.67 2.06
N GLU A 79 16.68 7.46 2.23
CA GLU A 79 18.06 6.99 2.26
C GLU A 79 18.38 6.07 3.44
N SER A 80 17.77 6.36 4.58
CA SER A 80 17.95 5.62 5.83
C SER A 80 17.09 4.35 5.91
N ALA A 81 16.03 4.25 5.10
CA ALA A 81 15.17 3.08 5.08
C ALA A 81 15.88 1.87 4.44
N SER A 82 15.67 0.68 5.01
CA SER A 82 16.20 -0.56 4.41
C SER A 82 15.67 -0.74 2.99
N ARG A 83 16.59 -0.99 2.05
CA ARG A 83 16.28 -1.17 0.63
C ARG A 83 15.73 -2.56 0.33
N ASP A 84 16.15 -3.52 1.14
CA ASP A 84 15.81 -4.94 1.02
C ASP A 84 15.02 -5.40 2.26
N GLY A 85 14.32 -6.53 2.11
CA GLY A 85 13.49 -7.14 3.14
C GLY A 85 12.09 -7.50 2.62
N ASP A 86 11.38 -8.32 3.40
CA ASP A 86 10.07 -8.86 3.00
C ASP A 86 8.91 -7.97 3.47
N ALA A 87 9.08 -7.23 4.58
CA ALA A 87 8.08 -6.27 5.02
C ALA A 87 7.99 -5.06 4.09
N ALA A 88 6.79 -4.47 3.99
CA ALA A 88 6.58 -3.29 3.15
C ALA A 88 7.14 -2.00 3.75
N LEU A 89 7.64 -1.12 2.88
CA LEU A 89 7.79 0.30 3.17
C LEU A 89 6.57 1.05 2.62
N TRP A 90 5.90 1.79 3.50
CA TRP A 90 4.75 2.63 3.21
C TRP A 90 5.23 4.07 3.11
N LEU A 91 5.09 4.68 1.94
CA LEU A 91 5.31 6.10 1.71
C LEU A 91 3.97 6.78 1.49
N VAL A 92 3.59 7.68 2.39
CA VAL A 92 2.32 8.41 2.32
C VAL A 92 2.61 9.89 2.12
N LEU A 93 2.09 10.45 1.03
CA LEU A 93 2.19 11.88 0.71
C LEU A 93 0.87 12.56 1.06
N ILE A 94 0.92 13.45 2.05
CA ILE A 94 -0.24 14.19 2.58
C ILE A 94 -0.03 15.66 2.24
N GLY A 95 -0.84 16.23 1.36
CA GLY A 95 -0.63 17.62 0.99
C GLY A 95 -1.30 18.04 -0.30
N HIS A 96 -0.73 19.09 -0.88
CA HIS A 96 -1.09 19.58 -2.20
C HIS A 96 -0.09 19.09 -3.25
N GLY A 97 -0.56 19.02 -4.49
CA GLY A 97 0.25 18.72 -5.65
C GLY A 97 -0.11 19.61 -6.83
N THR A 98 0.87 19.81 -7.71
CA THR A 98 0.75 20.66 -8.91
C THR A 98 1.23 19.91 -10.14
N PHE A 99 0.74 20.33 -11.31
CA PHE A 99 1.12 19.76 -12.60
C PHE A 99 1.19 20.87 -13.65
N ASP A 100 2.33 20.97 -14.34
CA ASP A 100 2.58 22.00 -15.35
C ASP A 100 2.23 21.56 -16.78
N GLY A 101 1.58 20.41 -16.95
CA GLY A 101 1.32 19.77 -18.24
C GLY A 101 2.39 18.76 -18.65
N LYS A 102 3.52 18.70 -17.94
CA LYS A 102 4.64 17.79 -18.21
C LYS A 102 5.11 17.03 -16.98
N GLU A 103 5.28 17.71 -15.84
CA GLU A 103 5.83 17.14 -14.61
C GLU A 103 4.91 17.46 -13.42
N ALA A 104 4.60 16.44 -12.62
CA ALA A 104 3.85 16.62 -11.38
C ALA A 104 4.80 16.80 -10.19
N ARG A 105 4.33 17.57 -9.20
CA ARG A 105 5.10 17.94 -8.01
C ARG A 105 4.27 17.74 -6.75
N PHE A 106 4.90 17.17 -5.73
CA PHE A 106 4.40 17.18 -4.36
C PHE A 106 4.87 18.45 -3.67
N ASN A 107 3.94 19.27 -3.19
CA ASN A 107 4.24 20.59 -2.65
C ASN A 107 4.70 20.51 -1.19
N LEU A 108 6.01 20.62 -0.98
CA LEU A 108 6.62 20.56 0.34
C LEU A 108 6.71 21.95 0.99
N ARG A 109 7.00 22.00 2.29
CA ARG A 109 7.55 23.23 2.89
C ARG A 109 8.97 23.39 2.36
N GLY A 110 9.18 24.39 1.53
CA GLY A 110 10.42 24.58 0.78
C GLY A 110 10.30 24.06 -0.65
N PRO A 111 11.41 23.61 -1.28
CA PRO A 111 11.38 23.11 -2.65
C PRO A 111 10.55 21.83 -2.79
N ASP A 112 9.67 21.81 -3.78
CA ASP A 112 8.85 20.65 -4.14
C ASP A 112 9.69 19.45 -4.62
N VAL A 113 9.08 18.26 -4.63
CA VAL A 113 9.65 17.03 -5.20
C VAL A 113 8.85 16.63 -6.44
N THR A 114 9.53 16.36 -7.55
CA THR A 114 8.85 15.89 -8.76
C THR A 114 8.59 14.38 -8.74
N ALA A 115 7.65 13.92 -9.55
CA ALA A 115 7.43 12.50 -9.79
C ALA A 115 8.70 11.78 -10.29
N THR A 116 9.46 12.41 -11.19
CA THR A 116 10.72 11.86 -11.70
C THR A 116 11.80 11.75 -10.62
N GLU A 117 11.92 12.76 -9.75
CA GLU A 117 12.89 12.73 -8.65
C GLU A 117 12.54 11.65 -7.62
N LEU A 118 11.26 11.55 -7.25
CA LEU A 118 10.80 10.52 -6.33
C LEU A 118 11.00 9.12 -6.90
N ALA A 119 10.73 8.91 -8.20
CA ALA A 119 11.01 7.65 -8.88
C ALA A 119 12.49 7.26 -8.79
N ALA A 120 13.39 8.23 -8.98
CA ALA A 120 14.83 8.00 -8.85
C ALA A 120 15.22 7.61 -7.42
N TRP A 121 14.68 8.27 -6.39
CA TRP A 121 14.92 7.95 -4.98
C TRP A 121 14.41 6.58 -4.56
N LEU A 122 13.32 6.12 -5.19
CA LEU A 122 12.71 4.82 -4.92
C LEU A 122 13.31 3.68 -5.76
N SER A 123 14.04 3.98 -6.84
CA SER A 123 14.68 2.99 -7.71
C SER A 123 15.57 1.95 -6.99
N PRO A 124 16.28 2.27 -5.89
CA PRO A 124 17.16 1.29 -5.23
C PRO A 124 16.44 0.29 -4.31
N PHE A 125 15.12 0.39 -4.09
CA PHE A 125 14.39 -0.52 -3.22
C PHE A 125 13.98 -1.81 -3.94
N HIS A 126 14.30 -2.96 -3.32
CA HIS A 126 13.91 -4.29 -3.78
C HIS A 126 12.89 -4.99 -2.86
N ARG A 127 12.40 -4.29 -1.83
CA ARG A 127 11.32 -4.72 -0.94
C ARG A 127 9.93 -4.26 -1.43
N PRO A 128 8.82 -4.81 -0.90
CA PRO A 128 7.50 -4.31 -1.23
C PRO A 128 7.34 -2.82 -0.86
N LEU A 129 6.77 -2.03 -1.77
CA LEU A 129 6.44 -0.62 -1.51
C LEU A 129 4.94 -0.38 -1.66
N ALA A 130 4.36 0.35 -0.71
CA ALA A 130 3.05 0.97 -0.85
C ALA A 130 3.24 2.48 -0.88
N ILE A 131 2.90 3.11 -2.00
CA ILE A 131 3.05 4.54 -2.21
C ILE A 131 1.65 5.12 -2.36
N ILE A 132 1.22 5.86 -1.34
CA ILE A 132 -0.11 6.47 -1.28
C ILE A 132 0.06 7.97 -1.44
N ASP A 133 -0.16 8.46 -2.65
CA ASP A 133 -0.16 9.89 -2.98
C ASP A 133 -1.57 10.45 -2.88
N THR A 134 -1.85 11.11 -1.76
CA THR A 134 -3.16 11.67 -1.49
C THR A 134 -3.34 13.08 -2.02
N THR A 135 -2.39 13.64 -2.78
CA THR A 135 -2.45 15.05 -3.17
C THR A 135 -3.30 15.32 -4.41
N SER A 136 -3.66 16.59 -4.62
CA SER A 136 -4.15 17.07 -5.91
C SER A 136 -3.13 16.77 -7.01
N ALA A 137 -3.62 16.59 -8.25
CA ALA A 137 -2.79 16.29 -9.42
C ALA A 137 -1.81 15.10 -9.26
N SER A 138 -2.17 14.09 -8.45
CA SER A 138 -1.31 12.94 -8.11
C SER A 138 -1.16 11.89 -9.22
N ALA A 139 -2.13 11.73 -10.13
CA ALA A 139 -2.09 10.68 -11.17
C ALA A 139 -0.78 10.58 -11.99
N PRO A 140 -0.08 11.66 -12.38
CA PRO A 140 1.19 11.54 -13.10
C PRO A 140 2.32 10.89 -12.27
N PHE A 141 2.22 10.86 -10.94
CA PHE A 141 3.11 10.06 -10.09
C PHE A 141 2.90 8.57 -10.33
N LEU A 142 1.66 8.11 -10.50
CA LEU A 142 1.35 6.69 -10.76
C LEU A 142 2.23 6.15 -11.89
N GLN A 143 2.15 6.75 -13.08
CA GLN A 143 2.94 6.32 -14.25
C GLN A 143 4.46 6.29 -14.03
N LYS A 144 5.00 7.19 -13.19
CA LYS A 144 6.44 7.27 -12.93
C LYS A 144 6.90 6.32 -11.84
N LEU A 145 6.02 6.00 -10.90
CA LEU A 145 6.32 5.22 -9.71
C LEU A 145 5.98 3.74 -9.88
N SER A 146 5.09 3.39 -10.81
CA SER A 146 4.73 2.02 -11.17
C SER A 146 5.95 1.18 -11.50
N ALA A 147 6.09 0.07 -10.79
CA ALA A 147 7.11 -0.94 -11.02
C ALA A 147 6.72 -2.25 -10.34
N THR A 148 7.42 -3.32 -10.68
CA THR A 148 7.32 -4.60 -9.97
C THR A 148 7.52 -4.39 -8.47
N ASN A 149 6.75 -5.13 -7.68
CA ASN A 149 6.78 -5.08 -6.22
C ASN A 149 6.30 -3.74 -5.61
N ARG A 150 5.69 -2.84 -6.38
CA ARG A 150 5.09 -1.59 -5.87
C ARG A 150 3.58 -1.59 -6.00
N ILE A 151 2.93 -0.93 -5.06
CA ILE A 151 1.53 -0.57 -5.10
C ILE A 151 1.49 0.94 -5.06
N VAL A 152 0.86 1.57 -6.05
CA VAL A 152 0.74 3.02 -6.13
C VAL A 152 -0.73 3.39 -6.11
N ILE A 153 -1.12 4.24 -5.17
CA ILE A 153 -2.46 4.79 -5.06
C ILE A 153 -2.38 6.29 -5.22
N THR A 154 -3.23 6.85 -6.07
CA THR A 154 -3.36 8.30 -6.25
C THR A 154 -4.76 8.75 -5.88
N ALA A 155 -4.91 9.95 -5.33
CA ALA A 155 -6.22 10.55 -5.06
C ALA A 155 -6.92 11.06 -6.33
N THR A 156 -6.16 11.28 -7.41
CA THR A 156 -6.69 11.79 -8.69
C THR A 156 -6.42 10.83 -9.85
N ARG A 157 -7.17 11.00 -10.95
CA ARG A 157 -6.99 10.23 -12.19
C ARG A 157 -6.29 11.01 -13.30
N SER A 158 -6.01 12.30 -13.06
CA SER A 158 -5.21 13.12 -13.97
C SER A 158 -4.45 14.21 -13.21
N GLY A 159 -3.41 14.76 -13.83
CA GLY A 159 -2.71 15.96 -13.33
C GLY A 159 -3.56 17.24 -13.39
N TYR A 160 -4.73 17.21 -14.01
CA TYR A 160 -5.62 18.37 -14.14
C TYR A 160 -6.71 18.42 -13.05
N GLU A 161 -6.78 17.41 -12.19
CA GLU A 161 -7.61 17.44 -10.99
C GLU A 161 -6.86 18.16 -9.86
N GLN A 162 -6.90 19.50 -9.89
CA GLN A 162 -6.07 20.36 -9.04
C GLN A 162 -6.75 20.81 -7.74
N ASN A 163 -8.01 20.40 -7.51
CA ASN A 163 -8.69 20.70 -6.26
C ASN A 163 -8.08 19.90 -5.11
N ALA A 164 -8.01 20.51 -3.92
CA ALA A 164 -7.63 19.79 -2.71
C ALA A 164 -8.53 18.56 -2.52
N THR A 165 -7.89 17.45 -2.22
CA THR A 165 -8.49 16.11 -2.17
C THR A 165 -9.04 15.82 -0.78
N ARG A 166 -10.15 15.07 -0.73
CA ARG A 166 -10.73 14.52 0.51
C ARG A 166 -10.30 13.08 0.74
N PHE A 167 -9.82 12.40 -0.31
CA PHE A 167 -9.47 10.98 -0.31
C PHE A 167 -8.54 10.58 0.84
N GLY A 168 -7.45 11.32 1.07
CA GLY A 168 -6.45 10.94 2.08
C GLY A 168 -7.00 10.81 3.50
N LYS A 169 -7.95 11.68 3.88
CA LYS A 169 -8.64 11.58 5.18
C LYS A 169 -9.44 10.28 5.28
N TYR A 170 -10.32 10.01 4.33
CA TYR A 170 -11.16 8.81 4.35
C TYR A 170 -10.33 7.53 4.25
N PHE A 171 -9.22 7.56 3.53
CA PHE A 171 -8.28 6.46 3.44
C PHE A 171 -7.62 6.14 4.77
N ALA A 172 -7.10 7.16 5.47
CA ALA A 172 -6.50 6.98 6.79
C ALA A 172 -7.52 6.51 7.83
N GLU A 173 -8.78 6.95 7.72
CA GLU A 173 -9.90 6.49 8.57
C GLU A 173 -10.22 5.00 8.30
N ALA A 174 -10.29 4.60 7.03
CA ALA A 174 -10.64 3.23 6.64
C ALA A 174 -9.66 2.18 7.20
N LEU A 175 -8.37 2.48 7.31
CA LEU A 175 -7.37 1.58 7.90
C LEU A 175 -7.67 1.19 9.36
N LEU A 176 -8.46 2.01 10.07
CA LEU A 176 -8.79 1.82 11.48
C LEU A 176 -10.25 1.42 11.71
N ASP A 177 -11.07 1.44 10.66
CA ASP A 177 -12.51 1.18 10.72
C ASP A 177 -12.82 -0.28 10.37
N PRO A 178 -13.35 -1.08 11.31
CA PRO A 178 -13.76 -2.47 11.03
C PRO A 178 -14.83 -2.60 9.94
N VAL A 179 -15.57 -1.54 9.61
CA VAL A 179 -16.55 -1.57 8.50
C VAL A 179 -15.85 -1.65 7.13
N ALA A 180 -14.57 -1.25 7.05
CA ALA A 180 -13.78 -1.35 5.83
C ALA A 180 -13.28 -2.79 5.56
N ASP A 181 -13.34 -3.70 6.53
CA ASP A 181 -13.03 -5.13 6.35
C ASP A 181 -14.19 -5.80 5.58
N LEU A 182 -14.05 -5.88 4.26
CA LEU A 182 -15.10 -6.33 3.34
C LEU A 182 -15.17 -7.87 3.25
N ASP A 183 -14.09 -8.59 3.51
CA ASP A 183 -14.08 -10.06 3.53
C ASP A 183 -14.19 -10.70 4.92
N GLY A 184 -14.11 -9.88 5.99
CA GLY A 184 -14.30 -10.31 7.37
C GLY A 184 -13.15 -11.17 7.89
N ASP A 185 -11.92 -10.91 7.46
CA ASP A 185 -10.72 -11.61 7.93
C ASP A 185 -10.09 -10.97 9.19
N GLY A 186 -10.66 -9.86 9.67
CA GLY A 186 -10.26 -9.17 10.89
C GLY A 186 -9.10 -8.20 10.70
N GLN A 187 -8.78 -7.85 9.45
CA GLN A 187 -7.80 -6.84 9.07
C GLN A 187 -8.34 -6.04 7.88
N VAL A 188 -7.70 -4.91 7.57
CA VAL A 188 -8.10 -4.06 6.44
C VAL A 188 -6.95 -4.05 5.45
N SER A 189 -7.19 -4.62 4.28
CA SER A 189 -6.24 -4.62 3.16
C SER A 189 -6.13 -3.24 2.52
N LEU A 190 -5.07 -3.05 1.74
CA LEU A 190 -4.87 -1.81 1.00
C LEU A 190 -5.95 -1.59 -0.06
N LEU A 191 -6.46 -2.68 -0.66
CA LEU A 191 -7.58 -2.65 -1.59
C LEU A 191 -8.86 -2.19 -0.89
N GLU A 192 -9.15 -2.71 0.30
CA GLU A 192 -10.32 -2.35 1.08
C GLU A 192 -10.31 -0.89 1.54
N ALA A 193 -9.17 -0.42 2.02
CA ALA A 193 -8.98 0.98 2.37
C ALA A 193 -9.21 1.89 1.15
N PHE A 194 -8.68 1.51 -0.02
CA PHE A 194 -8.88 2.24 -1.28
C PHE A 194 -10.36 2.29 -1.68
N LEU A 195 -11.06 1.16 -1.66
CA LEU A 195 -12.47 1.06 -2.05
C LEU A 195 -13.38 1.82 -1.10
N SER A 196 -13.19 1.63 0.21
CA SER A 196 -13.97 2.30 1.26
C SER A 196 -13.77 3.81 1.22
N ALA A 197 -12.53 4.28 1.06
CA ALA A 197 -12.23 5.70 0.93
C ALA A 197 -12.85 6.32 -0.32
N SER A 198 -12.75 5.63 -1.46
CA SER A 198 -13.33 6.10 -2.73
C SER A 198 -14.86 6.24 -2.63
N GLN A 199 -15.53 5.28 -1.98
CA GLN A 199 -16.96 5.35 -1.73
C GLN A 199 -17.33 6.52 -0.80
N ALA A 200 -16.58 6.71 0.29
CA ALA A 200 -16.81 7.78 1.25
C ALA A 200 -16.60 9.18 0.63
N VAL A 201 -15.60 9.33 -0.25
CA VAL A 201 -15.41 10.55 -1.05
C VAL A 201 -16.64 10.81 -1.92
N ALA A 202 -17.07 9.82 -2.72
CA ALA A 202 -18.20 9.99 -3.62
C ALA A 202 -19.50 10.34 -2.86
N GLU A 203 -19.71 9.75 -1.70
CA GLU A 203 -20.83 10.08 -0.81
C GLU A 203 -20.71 11.49 -0.22
N SER A 204 -19.52 11.87 0.23
CA SER A 204 -19.27 13.21 0.77
C SER A 204 -19.59 14.32 -0.23
N TYR A 205 -19.15 14.18 -1.49
CA TYR A 205 -19.50 15.14 -2.55
C TYR A 205 -21.01 15.18 -2.83
N ARG A 206 -21.66 14.01 -2.85
CA ARG A 206 -23.11 13.92 -3.06
C ARG A 206 -23.89 14.60 -1.95
N ASN A 207 -23.51 14.38 -0.69
CA ASN A 207 -24.15 14.97 0.49
C ASN A 207 -23.97 16.50 0.52
N ASP A 208 -22.81 16.99 0.06
CA ASP A 208 -22.54 18.43 -0.08
C ASP A 208 -23.21 19.08 -1.30
N GLY A 209 -23.88 18.30 -2.16
CA GLY A 209 -24.46 18.79 -3.42
C GLY A 209 -23.39 19.27 -4.42
N ARG A 210 -22.19 18.69 -4.39
CA ARG A 210 -21.04 19.07 -5.21
C ARG A 210 -20.74 18.00 -6.27
N LEU A 211 -20.16 18.44 -7.39
CA LEU A 211 -19.59 17.54 -8.40
C LEU A 211 -18.30 16.93 -7.87
N LEU A 212 -18.11 15.64 -8.07
CA LEU A 212 -16.87 14.93 -7.73
C LEU A 212 -15.70 15.48 -8.55
N THR A 213 -14.65 15.95 -7.86
CA THR A 213 -13.48 16.59 -8.50
C THR A 213 -12.18 15.80 -8.35
N GLU A 214 -12.23 14.63 -7.74
CA GLU A 214 -11.10 13.73 -7.50
C GLU A 214 -11.56 12.29 -7.78
N HIS A 215 -10.70 11.48 -8.39
CA HIS A 215 -11.02 10.10 -8.74
C HIS A 215 -9.79 9.24 -8.50
N ALA A 216 -9.80 8.49 -7.41
CA ALA A 216 -8.63 7.72 -7.01
C ALA A 216 -8.35 6.55 -7.96
N LEU A 217 -7.06 6.26 -8.17
CA LEU A 217 -6.57 5.11 -8.95
C LEU A 217 -5.68 4.23 -8.08
N LEU A 218 -5.68 2.93 -8.40
CA LEU A 218 -4.82 1.91 -7.81
C LEU A 218 -4.03 1.21 -8.91
N ASP A 219 -2.72 1.15 -8.81
CA ASP A 219 -1.87 0.27 -9.60
C ASP A 219 -1.09 -0.66 -8.67
N ASP A 220 -1.31 -1.96 -8.76
CA ASP A 220 -0.56 -2.97 -8.01
C ASP A 220 0.19 -3.98 -8.91
N THR A 221 0.02 -3.84 -10.22
CA THR A 221 0.63 -4.67 -11.27
C THR A 221 1.94 -4.07 -11.81
N GLY A 222 2.10 -2.75 -11.65
CA GLY A 222 3.24 -1.98 -12.14
C GLY A 222 3.13 -1.57 -13.61
N ASP A 223 1.94 -1.61 -14.21
CA ASP A 223 1.71 -1.30 -15.62
C ASP A 223 1.48 0.21 -15.91
N GLY A 224 1.26 1.01 -14.87
CA GLY A 224 1.05 2.45 -14.96
C GLY A 224 -0.30 2.87 -15.51
N LEU A 225 -1.27 1.96 -15.65
CA LEU A 225 -2.61 2.27 -16.14
C LEU A 225 -3.53 2.76 -15.02
N GLY A 226 -3.48 2.11 -13.86
CA GLY A 226 -4.31 2.39 -12.70
C GLY A 226 -5.77 1.98 -12.89
N THR A 227 -6.28 1.18 -11.98
CA THR A 227 -7.68 0.76 -11.91
C THR A 227 -8.46 1.67 -10.95
N PRO A 228 -9.59 2.25 -11.38
CA PRO A 228 -10.42 3.09 -10.52
C PRO A 228 -11.41 2.25 -9.69
N ALA A 229 -11.84 2.77 -8.54
CA ALA A 229 -12.69 2.03 -7.60
C ALA A 229 -14.05 1.59 -8.19
N GLU A 230 -14.62 2.30 -9.16
CA GLU A 230 -15.89 1.91 -9.80
C GLU A 230 -15.79 0.65 -10.68
N TRP A 231 -14.62 0.04 -10.80
CA TRP A 231 -14.46 -1.27 -11.43
C TRP A 231 -14.80 -2.41 -10.49
N PHE A 232 -14.98 -2.15 -9.20
CA PHE A 232 -15.24 -3.15 -8.17
C PHE A 232 -16.67 -3.09 -7.64
N SER A 233 -17.17 -4.26 -7.23
CA SER A 233 -18.39 -4.43 -6.44
C SER A 233 -18.01 -5.32 -5.24
N GLY A 234 -17.89 -4.70 -4.07
CA GLY A 234 -17.07 -5.27 -2.99
C GLY A 234 -15.65 -5.49 -3.46
N LEU A 235 -15.04 -6.64 -3.16
CA LEU A 235 -13.71 -7.01 -3.66
C LEU A 235 -13.70 -7.58 -5.08
N ARG A 236 -14.88 -7.77 -5.68
CA ARG A 236 -14.98 -8.41 -7.00
C ARG A 236 -14.92 -7.36 -8.10
N ALA A 237 -13.93 -7.48 -8.99
CA ALA A 237 -13.93 -6.70 -10.21
C ALA A 237 -15.07 -7.10 -11.16
N THR A 238 -15.72 -6.07 -11.69
CA THR A 238 -16.84 -6.11 -12.63
C THR A 238 -16.44 -5.72 -14.05
N LYS A 239 -15.26 -5.11 -14.19
CA LYS A 239 -14.65 -4.71 -15.46
C LYS A 239 -13.26 -5.33 -15.58
N ARG A 240 -12.74 -5.34 -16.81
CA ARG A 240 -11.39 -5.82 -17.11
C ARG A 240 -10.61 -4.76 -17.88
N PRO A 241 -9.29 -4.66 -17.65
CA PRO A 241 -8.42 -3.82 -18.46
C PRO A 241 -8.48 -4.23 -19.94
N LYS A 242 -8.17 -3.27 -20.82
CA LYS A 242 -8.00 -3.54 -22.25
C LYS A 242 -6.67 -4.27 -22.49
N ASP A 243 -6.49 -4.80 -23.69
CA ASP A 243 -5.21 -5.33 -24.17
C ASP A 243 -4.59 -6.47 -23.34
N LYS A 244 -5.43 -7.20 -22.59
CA LYS A 244 -5.02 -8.30 -21.69
C LYS A 244 -4.08 -7.85 -20.56
N ALA A 245 -4.07 -6.57 -20.20
CA ALA A 245 -3.38 -6.11 -19.00
C ALA A 245 -3.99 -6.78 -17.76
N ALA A 246 -3.16 -7.01 -16.74
CA ALA A 246 -3.59 -7.59 -15.48
C ALA A 246 -4.46 -6.57 -14.74
N LEU A 247 -5.49 -7.05 -14.05
CA LEU A 247 -6.33 -6.19 -13.22
C LEU A 247 -5.64 -5.93 -11.88
N ASP A 248 -5.55 -4.66 -11.49
CA ASP A 248 -5.04 -4.29 -10.17
C ASP A 248 -5.99 -4.79 -9.08
N SER A 249 -5.51 -5.55 -8.11
CA SER A 249 -6.30 -5.97 -6.94
C SER A 249 -5.52 -6.88 -6.00
N VAL A 250 -4.74 -7.79 -6.57
CA VAL A 250 -4.25 -8.97 -5.83
C VAL A 250 -3.21 -8.58 -4.79
N ARG A 251 -2.26 -7.73 -5.15
CA ARG A 251 -1.18 -7.33 -4.22
C ARG A 251 -1.70 -6.32 -3.21
N ALA A 252 -2.62 -5.45 -3.61
CA ALA A 252 -3.31 -4.54 -2.70
C ALA A 252 -4.21 -5.28 -1.70
N HIS A 253 -4.87 -6.37 -2.11
CA HIS A 253 -5.65 -7.23 -1.22
C HIS A 253 -4.79 -7.99 -0.21
N GLN A 254 -3.55 -8.34 -0.57
CA GLN A 254 -2.63 -9.07 0.32
C GLN A 254 -1.86 -8.16 1.28
N LEU A 255 -1.83 -6.84 1.05
CA LEU A 255 -1.02 -5.94 1.85
C LEU A 255 -1.84 -5.26 2.96
N HIS A 256 -1.42 -5.51 4.20
CA HIS A 256 -2.07 -5.02 5.41
C HIS A 256 -1.05 -4.23 6.25
N LEU A 257 -1.44 -3.07 6.75
CA LEU A 257 -0.61 -2.35 7.74
C LEU A 257 -0.86 -2.89 9.16
N ILE A 258 -2.10 -3.22 9.48
CA ILE A 258 -2.51 -3.73 10.79
C ILE A 258 -2.93 -5.20 10.62
N PRO A 259 -2.00 -6.15 10.79
CA PRO A 259 -2.33 -7.57 10.65
C PRO A 259 -3.27 -8.02 11.77
N SER A 260 -4.20 -8.92 11.45
CA SER A 260 -5.11 -9.53 12.42
C SER A 260 -4.35 -10.38 13.47
N ALA A 261 -5.00 -10.73 14.58
CA ALA A 261 -4.37 -11.58 15.59
C ALA A 261 -4.00 -12.97 15.06
N ALA A 262 -4.79 -13.51 14.12
CA ALA A 262 -4.49 -14.76 13.44
C ALA A 262 -3.29 -14.58 12.50
N GLU A 263 -3.26 -13.48 11.73
CA GLU A 263 -2.17 -13.16 10.81
C GLU A 263 -0.82 -13.02 11.54
N GLN A 264 -0.81 -12.38 12.71
CA GLN A 264 0.39 -12.20 13.54
C GLN A 264 0.96 -13.53 14.07
N GLN A 265 0.14 -14.57 14.18
CA GLN A 265 0.59 -15.90 14.63
C GLN A 265 1.18 -16.74 13.51
N LEU A 266 0.95 -16.38 12.25
CA LEU A 266 1.47 -17.11 11.10
C LEU A 266 2.95 -16.78 10.87
N PRO A 267 3.83 -17.79 10.74
CA PRO A 267 5.21 -17.58 10.33
C PRO A 267 5.30 -16.81 9.00
N GLU A 268 6.31 -15.96 8.85
CA GLU A 268 6.53 -15.15 7.65
C GLU A 268 6.62 -15.99 6.37
N GLU A 269 7.31 -17.14 6.42
CA GLU A 269 7.39 -18.09 5.31
C GLU A 269 6.02 -18.67 4.94
N THR A 270 5.19 -18.98 5.93
CA THR A 270 3.82 -19.47 5.74
C THR A 270 2.96 -18.41 5.08
N ARG A 271 3.02 -17.15 5.53
CA ARG A 271 2.30 -16.03 4.92
C ARG A 271 2.73 -15.82 3.47
N ALA A 272 4.03 -15.73 3.21
CA ALA A 272 4.57 -15.61 1.86
C ALA A 272 4.12 -16.76 0.94
N ARG A 273 4.06 -17.99 1.49
CA ARG A 273 3.60 -19.16 0.74
C ARG A 273 2.11 -19.14 0.45
N ARG A 274 1.28 -18.71 1.40
CA ARG A 274 -0.16 -18.51 1.22
C ARG A 274 -0.38 -17.50 0.10
N ASP A 275 0.23 -16.32 0.21
CA ASP A 275 0.03 -15.22 -0.71
C ASP A 275 0.43 -15.61 -2.14
N GLU A 276 1.48 -16.42 -2.29
CA GLU A 276 1.88 -16.98 -3.58
C GLU A 276 0.84 -17.93 -4.17
N LEU A 277 0.27 -18.83 -3.36
CA LEU A 277 -0.77 -19.74 -3.82
C LEU A 277 -2.06 -18.98 -4.21
N GLU A 278 -2.43 -17.94 -3.48
CA GLU A 278 -3.57 -17.08 -3.80
C GLU A 278 -3.37 -16.32 -5.12
N ARG A 279 -2.17 -15.79 -5.36
CA ARG A 279 -1.80 -15.19 -6.66
C ARG A 279 -1.91 -16.21 -7.80
N GLN A 280 -1.54 -17.46 -7.57
CA GLN A 280 -1.72 -18.54 -8.55
C GLN A 280 -3.20 -18.81 -8.81
N VAL A 281 -4.06 -18.82 -7.79
CA VAL A 281 -5.52 -18.93 -7.96
C VAL A 281 -6.04 -17.79 -8.82
N PHE A 282 -5.62 -16.56 -8.56
CA PHE A 282 -6.05 -15.40 -9.34
C PHE A 282 -5.61 -15.51 -10.81
N THR A 283 -4.33 -15.84 -11.03
CA THR A 283 -3.76 -16.01 -12.38
C THR A 283 -4.53 -17.09 -13.16
N LEU A 284 -4.83 -18.22 -12.51
CA LEU A 284 -5.60 -19.31 -13.10
C LEU A 284 -7.04 -18.87 -13.44
N ARG A 285 -7.68 -18.06 -12.59
CA ARG A 285 -9.02 -17.50 -12.85
C ARG A 285 -9.03 -16.61 -14.10
N GLU A 286 -7.99 -15.80 -14.31
CA GLU A 286 -7.89 -14.97 -15.52
C GLU A 286 -7.73 -15.80 -16.80
N GLN A 287 -7.07 -16.95 -16.70
CA GLN A 287 -6.86 -17.88 -17.82
C GLN A 287 -8.05 -18.82 -18.08
N LYS A 288 -9.05 -18.87 -17.19
CA LYS A 288 -10.20 -19.79 -17.26
C LYS A 288 -10.90 -19.79 -18.62
N ALA A 289 -11.09 -18.61 -19.23
CA ALA A 289 -11.77 -18.49 -20.52
C ALA A 289 -10.97 -19.07 -21.70
N ALA A 290 -9.65 -19.22 -21.55
CA ALA A 290 -8.73 -19.70 -22.57
C ALA A 290 -8.30 -21.16 -22.37
N MET A 291 -8.90 -21.89 -21.42
CA MET A 291 -8.51 -23.27 -21.10
C MET A 291 -9.73 -24.21 -20.96
N PRO A 292 -9.56 -25.53 -21.21
CA PRO A 292 -10.61 -26.51 -20.97
C PRO A 292 -11.04 -26.54 -19.50
N ALA A 293 -12.35 -26.66 -19.25
CA ALA A 293 -12.90 -26.63 -17.89
C ALA A 293 -12.32 -27.72 -16.98
N ALA A 294 -12.13 -28.94 -17.49
CA ALA A 294 -11.54 -30.04 -16.71
C ALA A 294 -10.09 -29.75 -16.28
N GLU A 295 -9.31 -29.10 -17.16
CA GLU A 295 -7.95 -28.69 -16.86
C GLU A 295 -7.92 -27.58 -15.81
N TYR A 296 -8.79 -26.56 -15.96
CA TYR A 296 -8.96 -25.48 -14.98
C TYR A 296 -9.24 -26.02 -13.58
N TYR A 297 -10.24 -26.91 -13.43
CA TYR A 297 -10.61 -27.44 -12.12
C TYR A 297 -9.53 -28.33 -11.52
N SER A 298 -8.82 -29.11 -12.34
CA SER A 298 -7.68 -29.93 -11.87
C SER A 298 -6.53 -29.07 -11.33
N GLN A 299 -6.15 -28.01 -12.05
CA GLN A 299 -5.12 -27.07 -11.59
C GLN A 299 -5.58 -26.31 -10.33
N LEU A 300 -6.85 -25.87 -10.28
CA LEU A 300 -7.41 -25.18 -9.14
C LEU A 300 -7.42 -26.07 -7.89
N GLU A 301 -7.88 -27.31 -8.01
CA GLU A 301 -7.87 -28.30 -6.92
C GLU A 301 -6.46 -28.50 -6.37
N ALA A 302 -5.46 -28.63 -7.23
CA ALA A 302 -4.08 -28.78 -6.80
C ALA A 302 -3.55 -27.59 -5.98
N ILE A 303 -3.98 -26.36 -6.30
CA ILE A 303 -3.61 -25.16 -5.55
C ILE A 303 -4.38 -25.10 -4.22
N LEU A 304 -5.69 -25.34 -4.24
CA LEU A 304 -6.54 -25.32 -3.05
C LEU A 304 -6.13 -26.38 -2.02
N LEU A 305 -5.71 -27.57 -2.46
CA LEU A 305 -5.17 -28.60 -1.56
C LEU A 305 -3.87 -28.17 -0.89
N LYS A 306 -3.02 -27.39 -1.57
CA LYS A 306 -1.80 -26.83 -0.96
C LYS A 306 -2.14 -25.77 0.08
N LEU A 307 -3.11 -24.90 -0.21
CA LEU A 307 -3.62 -23.92 0.76
C LEU A 307 -4.22 -24.62 1.99
N ALA A 308 -5.06 -25.63 1.80
CA ALA A 308 -5.68 -26.37 2.89
C ALA A 308 -4.64 -27.04 3.81
N ARG A 309 -3.58 -27.64 3.24
CA ARG A 309 -2.47 -28.22 4.02
C ARG A 309 -1.71 -27.16 4.81
N LEU A 310 -1.45 -26.01 4.18
CA LEU A 310 -0.75 -24.89 4.82
C LEU A 310 -1.48 -24.41 6.09
N TYR A 311 -2.81 -24.30 6.04
CA TYR A 311 -3.63 -23.95 7.20
C TYR A 311 -3.73 -25.10 8.23
N ALA A 312 -3.84 -26.36 7.79
CA ALA A 312 -3.92 -27.49 8.69
C ALA A 312 -2.63 -27.67 9.53
N GLU A 313 -1.48 -27.33 8.97
CA GLU A 313 -0.18 -27.37 9.65
C GLU A 313 0.03 -26.18 10.61
N ASN A 314 -0.78 -25.11 10.50
CA ASN A 314 -0.71 -23.89 11.30
C ASN A 314 -2.08 -23.56 11.93
N PRO A 315 -2.51 -24.31 12.96
CA PRO A 315 -3.89 -24.28 13.48
C PRO A 315 -4.32 -22.99 14.20
N GLY A 316 -3.56 -21.89 14.07
CA GLY A 316 -4.01 -20.56 14.52
C GLY A 316 -5.29 -20.05 13.81
N ASP A 317 -5.73 -20.77 12.77
CA ASP A 317 -6.90 -20.47 11.95
C ASP A 317 -8.04 -21.52 12.09
N GLN A 318 -8.22 -22.09 13.28
CA GLN A 318 -9.48 -22.79 13.57
C GLN A 318 -10.56 -21.76 13.92
N ARG A 319 -11.23 -21.23 12.89
CA ARG A 319 -12.55 -20.61 13.05
C ARG A 319 -13.58 -21.64 13.51
#